data_AF-A0A418LWX1-F1
#
_entry.id   AF-A0A418LWX1-F1
#
_cell.length_a   1.000
_cell.length_b   1.000
_cell.length_c   1.000
_cell.angle_alpha   90.00
_cell.angle_beta   90.00
_cell.angle_gamma   90.00
#
_symmetry.space_group_name_H-M   'P 1'
#
loop_
_entity.id
_entity.type
_entity.pdbx_description
1 polymer ?
#
loop_
_entity_poly.entity_id
_entity_poly.type
_entity_poly.pdbx_seq_one_letter_code
_entity_poly.pdbx_strand_id
1 'polypeptide(L)'
;MKNQKYHQLIDVHVLHQIWTSELQLALQEIDFWEKLLGTLNESLDPTITDENSWRNKLNQLHHFRRLAGRLLDEIRLVNAEVADGVRADSVLNRENRLDHQYLRMAMASFSADFRLFRAGIRRYLIAQPTF
;
A
#
# COMPACT_ATOMS: atom_id res chain seq x y z
N MET A 1 -32.18 13.49 -5.78
CA MET A 1 -30.94 13.62 -6.58
C MET A 1 -29.77 14.24 -5.81
N LYS A 2 -29.85 15.46 -5.24
CA LYS A 2 -28.71 16.06 -4.51
C LYS A 2 -28.24 15.21 -3.32
N ASN A 3 -29.17 14.71 -2.50
CA ASN A 3 -28.83 13.95 -1.29
C ASN A 3 -28.06 12.64 -1.57
N GLN A 4 -28.41 11.92 -2.65
CA GLN A 4 -27.71 10.69 -3.06
C GLN A 4 -26.28 10.95 -3.54
N LYS A 5 -26.04 12.03 -4.29
CA LYS A 5 -24.69 12.43 -4.71
C LYS A 5 -23.80 12.80 -3.51
N TYR A 6 -24.35 13.50 -2.51
CA TYR A 6 -23.64 13.80 -1.27
C TYR A 6 -23.24 12.56 -0.48
N HIS A 7 -24.14 11.58 -0.35
CA HIS A 7 -23.81 10.31 0.30
C HIS A 7 -22.69 9.57 -0.44
N GLN A 8 -22.75 9.48 -1.77
CA GLN A 8 -21.70 8.85 -2.57
C GLN A 8 -20.33 9.53 -2.39
N LEU A 9 -20.31 10.86 -2.30
CA LEU A 9 -19.08 11.62 -2.03
C LEU A 9 -18.50 11.34 -0.64
N ILE A 10 -19.37 11.25 0.37
CA ILE A 10 -18.96 10.88 1.73
C ILE A 10 -18.37 9.46 1.74
N ASP A 11 -19.04 8.50 1.11
CA ASP A 11 -18.58 7.11 1.05
C ASP A 11 -17.20 7.00 0.39
N VAL A 12 -16.99 7.70 -0.72
CA VAL A 12 -15.70 7.77 -1.42
C VAL A 12 -14.64 8.40 -0.54
N HIS A 13 -14.95 9.52 0.12
CA HIS A 13 -14.01 10.20 0.99
C HIS A 13 -13.57 9.33 2.17
N VAL A 14 -14.52 8.69 2.85
CA VAL A 14 -14.23 7.77 3.97
C VAL A 14 -13.38 6.60 3.49
N LEU A 15 -13.71 6.02 2.33
CA LEU A 15 -12.94 4.93 1.75
C LEU A 15 -11.49 5.35 1.46
N HIS A 16 -11.28 6.53 0.91
CA HIS A 16 -9.94 7.06 0.64
C HIS A 16 -9.16 7.29 1.94
N GLN A 17 -9.79 7.78 3.00
CA GLN A 17 -9.15 7.93 4.32
C GLN A 17 -8.70 6.58 4.90
N ILE A 18 -9.55 5.55 4.77
CA ILE A 18 -9.20 4.18 5.17
C ILE A 18 -7.97 3.70 4.39
N TRP A 19 -7.98 3.82 3.06
CA TRP A 19 -6.86 3.39 2.23
C TRP A 19 -5.57 4.17 2.52
N THR A 20 -5.65 5.48 2.72
CA THR A 20 -4.49 6.28 3.13
C THR A 20 -3.91 5.75 4.44
N SER A 21 -4.75 5.45 5.42
CA SER A 21 -4.31 4.89 6.70
C SER A 21 -3.67 3.51 6.54
N GLU A 22 -4.28 2.62 5.74
CA GLU A 22 -3.75 1.29 5.43
C GLU A 22 -2.37 1.36 4.75
N LEU A 23 -2.20 2.26 3.77
CA LEU A 23 -0.92 2.44 3.07
C LEU A 23 0.15 3.03 3.98
N GLN A 24 -0.20 3.98 4.85
CA GLN A 24 0.73 4.54 5.83
C GLN A 24 1.20 3.49 6.84
N LEU A 25 0.29 2.65 7.34
CA LEU A 25 0.65 1.52 8.20
C LEU A 25 1.54 0.51 7.46
N ALA A 26 1.25 0.22 6.19
CA ALA A 26 2.09 -0.65 5.38
C ALA A 26 3.51 -0.08 5.21
N LEU A 27 3.65 1.23 4.98
CA LEU A 27 4.96 1.90 4.92
C LEU A 27 5.74 1.78 6.23
N GLN A 28 5.08 2.02 7.38
CA GLN A 28 5.72 1.83 8.69
C GLN A 28 6.16 0.38 8.91
N GLU A 29 5.32 -0.59 8.52
CA GLU A 29 5.64 -2.01 8.61
C GLU A 29 6.82 -2.37 7.69
N ILE A 30 6.89 -1.82 6.48
CA ILE A 30 8.01 -1.99 5.55
C ILE A 30 9.30 -1.43 6.15
N ASP A 31 9.26 -0.22 6.72
CA ASP A 31 10.42 0.41 7.36
C ASP A 31 10.93 -0.43 8.54
N PHE A 32 10.01 -1.00 9.33
CA PHE A 32 10.36 -1.92 10.41
C PHE A 32 11.07 -3.16 9.88
N TRP A 33 10.48 -3.82 8.88
CA TRP A 33 11.06 -5.04 8.31
C TRP A 33 12.42 -4.78 7.66
N GLU A 34 12.57 -3.67 6.93
CA GLU A 34 13.85 -3.31 6.30
C GLU A 34 14.95 -3.10 7.35
N LYS A 35 14.65 -2.40 8.46
CA LYS A 35 15.60 -2.23 9.56
C LYS A 35 15.94 -3.54 10.24
N LEU A 36 14.94 -4.36 10.55
CA LEU A 36 15.14 -5.66 11.19
C LEU A 36 16.00 -6.57 10.30
N LEU A 37 15.71 -6.60 9.01
CA LEU A 37 16.55 -7.30 8.06
C LEU A 37 17.97 -6.68 8.07
N GLY A 38 18.13 -5.37 7.91
CA GLY A 38 19.45 -4.72 8.00
C GLY A 38 20.30 -5.19 9.20
N THR A 39 19.70 -5.24 10.39
CA THR A 39 20.39 -5.71 11.62
C THR A 39 20.72 -7.20 11.63
N LEU A 40 19.88 -8.05 11.05
CA LEU A 40 20.14 -9.48 10.99
C LEU A 40 21.28 -9.80 10.04
N ASN A 41 21.40 -9.09 8.90
CA ASN A 41 22.52 -9.31 7.97
C ASN A 41 23.89 -9.02 8.59
N GLU A 42 23.99 -8.05 9.50
CA GLU A 42 25.24 -7.75 10.22
C GLU A 42 25.64 -8.86 11.20
N SER A 43 24.70 -9.71 11.62
CA SER A 43 24.89 -10.74 12.65
C SER A 43 24.80 -12.18 12.12
N LEU A 44 24.41 -12.36 10.87
CA LEU A 44 24.19 -13.68 10.27
C LEU A 44 25.48 -14.22 9.64
N ASP A 45 25.79 -15.48 9.94
CA ASP A 45 26.88 -16.21 9.28
C ASP A 45 26.53 -16.43 7.79
N PRO A 46 27.38 -15.99 6.85
CA PRO A 46 27.15 -16.16 5.41
C PRO A 46 27.10 -17.63 4.98
N THR A 47 27.52 -18.57 5.82
CA THR A 47 27.39 -20.01 5.57
C THR A 47 25.99 -20.57 5.86
N ILE A 48 25.15 -19.83 6.59
CA ILE A 48 23.82 -20.28 7.03
C ILE A 48 22.69 -19.52 6.32
N THR A 49 22.96 -18.30 5.85
CA THR A 49 21.96 -17.43 5.24
C THR A 49 22.01 -17.52 3.72
N ASP A 50 20.91 -17.93 3.09
CA ASP A 50 20.77 -17.83 1.63
C ASP A 50 20.67 -16.35 1.21
N GLU A 51 21.81 -15.80 0.77
CA GLU A 51 21.96 -14.42 0.30
C GLU A 51 20.94 -14.07 -0.80
N ASN A 52 20.55 -15.03 -1.65
CA ASN A 52 19.58 -14.80 -2.70
C ASN A 52 18.17 -14.61 -2.13
N SER A 53 17.77 -15.44 -1.17
CA SER A 53 16.49 -15.32 -0.47
C SER A 53 16.40 -13.99 0.29
N TRP A 54 17.48 -13.62 0.98
CA TRP A 54 17.62 -12.34 1.66
C TRP A 54 17.36 -11.14 0.73
N ARG A 55 18.15 -11.07 -0.34
CA ARG A 55 18.09 -9.98 -1.32
C ARG A 55 16.73 -9.90 -1.98
N ASN A 56 16.09 -11.05 -2.22
CA ASN A 56 14.73 -11.09 -2.73
C ASN A 56 13.72 -10.46 -1.76
N LYS A 57 13.85 -10.69 -0.45
CA LYS A 57 12.98 -10.03 0.55
C LYS A 57 13.16 -8.52 0.58
N LEU A 58 14.39 -8.03 0.55
CA LEU A 58 14.67 -6.59 0.46
C LEU A 58 14.10 -5.97 -0.82
N ASN A 59 14.29 -6.63 -1.96
CA ASN A 59 13.71 -6.16 -3.23
C ASN A 59 12.17 -6.09 -3.18
N GLN A 60 11.53 -7.07 -2.54
CA GLN A 60 10.08 -7.05 -2.32
C GLN A 60 9.64 -5.90 -1.40
N LEU A 61 10.37 -5.60 -0.32
CA LEU A 61 10.10 -4.44 0.53
C LEU A 61 10.15 -3.12 -0.25
N HIS A 62 11.20 -2.93 -1.05
CA HIS A 62 11.33 -1.74 -1.90
C HIS A 62 10.24 -1.66 -2.98
N HIS A 63 9.81 -2.79 -3.53
CA HIS A 63 8.67 -2.83 -4.44
C HIS A 63 7.40 -2.32 -3.75
N PHE A 64 7.04 -2.87 -2.58
CA PHE A 64 5.86 -2.43 -1.85
C PHE A 64 5.94 -0.99 -1.37
N ARG A 65 7.12 -0.49 -0.98
CA ARG A 65 7.32 0.93 -0.64
C ARG A 65 6.96 1.84 -1.80
N ARG A 66 7.49 1.54 -2.99
CA ARG A 66 7.21 2.32 -4.21
C ARG A 66 5.73 2.25 -4.59
N LEU A 67 5.14 1.05 -4.52
CA LEU A 67 3.73 0.86 -4.85
C LEU A 67 2.81 1.60 -3.87
N ALA A 68 3.07 1.53 -2.56
CA ALA A 68 2.29 2.26 -1.56
C ALA A 68 2.40 3.78 -1.74
N GLY A 69 3.60 4.29 -2.02
CA GLY A 69 3.81 5.71 -2.34
C GLY A 69 3.00 6.14 -3.57
N ARG A 70 3.06 5.36 -4.65
CA ARG A 70 2.29 5.64 -5.88
C ARG A 70 0.78 5.67 -5.62
N LEU A 71 0.26 4.72 -4.84
CA LEU A 71 -1.17 4.66 -4.50
C LEU A 71 -1.61 5.83 -3.62
N LEU A 72 -0.75 6.30 -2.70
CA LEU A 72 -1.02 7.51 -1.92
C LEU A 72 -1.13 8.75 -2.82
N ASP A 73 -0.23 8.87 -3.80
CA ASP A 73 -0.27 9.96 -4.78
C ASP A 73 -1.53 9.89 -5.66
N GLU A 74 -1.91 8.69 -6.11
CA GLU A 74 -3.16 8.47 -6.87
C GLU A 74 -4.40 8.87 -6.04
N ILE A 75 -4.49 8.44 -4.77
CA ILE A 75 -5.58 8.86 -3.86
C ILE A 75 -5.63 10.39 -3.73
N ARG A 76 -4.47 11.04 -3.62
CA ARG A 76 -4.39 12.51 -3.50
C ARG A 76 -4.90 13.20 -4.76
N LEU A 77 -4.51 12.71 -5.94
CA LEU A 77 -4.95 13.27 -7.23
C LEU A 77 -6.47 13.12 -7.39
N VAL A 78 -7.00 11.91 -7.19
CA VAL A 78 -8.44 11.66 -7.32
C VAL A 78 -9.23 12.51 -6.30
N ASN A 79 -8.74 12.68 -5.07
CA ASN A 79 -9.37 13.58 -4.10
C ASN A 79 -9.40 15.04 -4.56
N ALA A 80 -8.35 15.52 -5.22
CA ALA A 80 -8.30 16.88 -5.76
C ALA A 80 -9.33 17.06 -6.89
N GLU A 81 -9.39 16.10 -7.82
CA GLU A 81 -10.35 16.10 -8.93
C GLU A 81 -11.80 16.04 -8.45
N VAL A 82 -12.07 15.24 -7.41
CA VAL A 82 -13.40 15.20 -6.77
C VAL A 82 -13.75 16.55 -6.15
N ALA A 83 -12.81 17.19 -5.44
CA ALA A 83 -13.04 18.50 -4.84
C ALA A 83 -13.31 19.59 -5.88
N ASP A 84 -12.58 19.58 -7.00
CA ASP A 84 -12.79 20.52 -8.11
C ASP A 84 -14.12 20.26 -8.82
N GLY A 85 -14.49 18.99 -9.04
CA GLY A 85 -15.79 18.62 -9.55
C GLY A 85 -16.95 19.07 -8.67
N VAL A 86 -16.76 19.09 -7.33
CA VAL A 86 -17.77 19.62 -6.38
C VAL A 86 -17.92 21.13 -6.53
N ARG A 87 -16.81 21.86 -6.67
CA ARG A 87 -16.83 23.32 -6.89
C ARG A 87 -17.51 23.70 -8.20
N ALA A 88 -17.35 22.88 -9.24
CA ALA A 88 -17.89 23.12 -10.57
C ALA A 88 -19.29 22.48 -10.83
N ASP A 89 -19.91 21.88 -9.80
CA ASP A 89 -21.17 21.10 -9.90
C ASP A 89 -21.15 19.99 -10.98
N SER A 90 -19.96 19.47 -11.29
CA SER A 90 -19.67 18.47 -12.34
C SER A 90 -19.13 17.13 -11.80
N VAL A 91 -19.37 16.85 -10.52
CA VAL A 91 -18.87 15.67 -9.79
C VAL A 91 -19.25 14.34 -10.46
N LEU A 92 -18.30 13.38 -10.45
CA LEU A 92 -18.48 11.98 -10.86
C LEU A 92 -18.90 11.84 -12.32
N ASN A 93 -18.24 12.60 -13.21
CA ASN A 93 -18.28 12.34 -14.64
C ASN A 93 -17.71 10.92 -14.96
N ARG A 94 -17.80 10.49 -16.21
CA ARG A 94 -17.43 9.12 -16.60
C ARG A 94 -15.95 8.80 -16.32
N GLU A 95 -15.07 9.79 -16.45
CA GLU A 95 -13.62 9.65 -16.26
C GLU A 95 -13.29 9.42 -14.78
N ASN A 96 -13.75 10.30 -13.88
CA ASN A 96 -13.51 10.14 -12.44
C ASN A 96 -14.01 8.77 -11.93
N ARG A 97 -15.12 8.25 -12.46
CA ARG A 97 -15.65 6.92 -12.09
C ARG A 97 -14.71 5.79 -12.47
N LEU A 98 -14.06 5.87 -13.63
CA LEU A 98 -13.09 4.88 -14.06
C LEU A 98 -11.84 4.95 -13.18
N ASP A 99 -11.36 6.15 -12.88
CA ASP A 99 -10.19 6.34 -12.01
C ASP A 99 -10.43 5.78 -10.60
N HIS A 100 -11.61 6.01 -10.03
CA HIS A 100 -12.02 5.38 -8.76
C HIS A 100 -12.07 3.84 -8.86
N GLN A 101 -12.55 3.29 -9.98
CA GLN A 101 -12.61 1.84 -10.16
C GLN A 101 -11.20 1.24 -10.27
N TYR A 102 -10.31 1.87 -11.03
CA TYR A 102 -8.91 1.45 -11.13
C TYR A 102 -8.21 1.51 -9.78
N LEU A 103 -8.39 2.61 -9.04
CA LEU A 103 -7.81 2.77 -7.72
C LEU A 103 -8.32 1.69 -6.74
N ARG A 104 -9.63 1.37 -6.79
CA ARG A 104 -10.20 0.29 -5.98
C ARG A 104 -9.57 -1.07 -6.30
N MET A 105 -9.39 -1.39 -7.59
CA MET A 105 -8.75 -2.63 -8.01
C MET A 105 -7.28 -2.68 -7.58
N ALA A 106 -6.56 -1.57 -7.71
CA ALA A 106 -5.16 -1.46 -7.32
C ALA A 106 -4.99 -1.62 -5.80
N MET A 107 -5.84 -0.99 -4.99
CA MET A 107 -5.85 -1.16 -3.53
C MET A 107 -6.19 -2.59 -3.12
N ALA A 108 -7.15 -3.24 -3.79
CA ALA A 108 -7.48 -4.64 -3.52
C ALA A 108 -6.29 -5.58 -3.81
N SER A 109 -5.60 -5.39 -4.95
CA SER A 109 -4.39 -6.16 -5.29
C SER A 109 -3.31 -5.92 -4.25
N PHE A 110 -2.98 -4.66 -3.97
CA PHE A 110 -1.97 -4.28 -2.98
C PHE A 110 -2.21 -4.98 -1.64
N SER A 111 -3.44 -4.90 -1.12
CA SER A 111 -3.78 -5.51 0.17
C SER A 111 -3.71 -7.03 0.15
N ALA A 112 -4.05 -7.70 -0.96
CA ALA A 112 -3.87 -9.14 -1.09
C ALA A 112 -2.38 -9.52 -1.10
N ASP A 113 -1.61 -8.88 -1.97
CA ASP A 113 -0.19 -9.18 -2.21
C ASP A 113 0.66 -8.86 -0.99
N PHE A 114 0.41 -7.73 -0.34
CA PHE A 114 1.13 -7.32 0.86
C PHE A 114 0.87 -8.26 2.05
N ARG A 115 -0.35 -8.79 2.19
CA ARG A 115 -0.66 -9.80 3.21
C ARG A 115 0.11 -11.10 2.98
N LEU A 116 0.20 -11.56 1.73
CA LEU A 116 0.98 -12.75 1.38
C LEU A 116 2.47 -12.54 1.63
N PHE A 117 2.98 -11.38 1.23
CA PHE A 117 4.36 -10.98 1.50
C PHE A 117 4.67 -10.96 3.00
N ARG A 118 3.80 -10.34 3.81
CA ARG A 118 3.94 -10.29 5.27
C ARG A 118 3.94 -11.67 5.92
N ALA A 119 3.10 -12.59 5.45
CA ALA A 119 3.15 -13.97 5.92
C ALA A 119 4.48 -14.64 5.52
N GLY A 120 4.98 -14.35 4.31
CA GLY A 120 6.26 -14.84 3.80
C GLY A 120 7.47 -14.34 4.58
N ILE A 121 7.54 -13.05 4.93
CA ILE A 121 8.66 -12.48 5.68
C ILE A 121 8.69 -13.01 7.12
N ARG A 122 7.53 -13.17 7.77
CA ARG A 122 7.45 -13.77 9.12
C ARG A 122 7.97 -15.21 9.13
N ARG A 123 7.55 -16.03 8.17
CA ARG A 123 8.07 -17.41 8.04
C ARG A 123 9.58 -17.44 7.80
N TYR A 124 10.09 -16.52 6.99
CA TYR A 124 11.51 -16.40 6.73
C TYR A 124 12.30 -16.10 8.01
N LEU A 125 11.81 -15.15 8.82
CA LEU A 125 12.46 -14.77 10.09
C LEU A 125 12.46 -15.90 11.12
N ILE A 126 11.34 -16.63 11.26
CA ILE A 126 11.25 -17.79 12.17
C ILE A 126 12.22 -18.92 11.75
N ALA A 127 12.55 -19.02 10.46
CA ALA A 127 13.49 -20.02 9.98
C ALA A 127 14.96 -19.62 10.14
N GLN A 128 15.26 -18.39 10.58
CA GLN A 128 16.64 -17.96 10.80
C GLN A 128 17.17 -18.51 12.14
N PRO A 129 18.45 -18.88 12.24
CA PRO A 129 19.03 -19.52 13.43
C PRO A 129 19.00 -18.67 14.70
N THR A 130 18.77 -17.36 14.55
CA THR A 130 18.81 -16.35 15.61
C THR A 130 17.45 -16.18 16.33
N PHE A 131 16.38 -16.84 15.86
CA PHE A 131 15.02 -16.80 16.45
C PHE A 131 14.54 -18.18 16.91
#